data_AF-A0AAW6NB14-F1
#
_entry.id   AF-A0AAW6NB14-F1
#
_cell.length_a   1.000
_cell.length_b   1.000
_cell.length_c   1.000
_cell.angle_alpha   90.00
_cell.angle_beta   90.00
_cell.angle_gamma   90.00
#
_symmetry.space_group_name_H-M   'P 1'
#
loop_
_entity.id
_entity.type
_entity.pdbx_description
1 polymer ?
#
loop_
_entity_poly.entity_id
_entity_poly.type
_entity_poly.pdbx_seq_one_letter_code
_entity_poly.pdbx_strand_id
1 'polypeptide(L)' 'MQLLADILFWPGNAICRKLGIDPDGDAGLLRWMLNSLIYLVICLTILWKVVV' A
#
# COMPACT_ATOMS: atom_id res chain seq x y z
N MET A 1 0.75 -18.35 5.73
CA MET A 1 1.15 -17.00 6.20
C MET A 1 1.33 -16.04 5.01
N GLN A 2 0.38 -15.99 4.05
CA GLN A 2 0.45 -15.13 2.85
C GLN A 2 -0.81 -14.26 2.68
N LEU A 3 -1.97 -14.73 3.16
CA LEU A 3 -3.26 -14.02 3.02
C LEU A 3 -3.29 -12.61 3.64
N LEU A 4 -2.69 -12.43 4.81
CA LEU A 4 -2.63 -11.12 5.49
C LEU A 4 -1.75 -10.13 4.74
N ALA A 5 -0.64 -10.61 4.19
CA ALA A 5 0.24 -9.78 3.38
C ALA A 5 -0.48 -9.41 2.07
N ASP A 6 -1.15 -10.35 1.42
CA ASP A 6 -1.89 -10.06 0.18
C ASP A 6 -3.00 -9.05 0.39
N ILE A 7 -3.76 -9.14 1.48
CA ILE A 7 -4.84 -8.18 1.78
C ILE A 7 -4.25 -6.81 2.14
N LEU A 8 -3.21 -6.77 2.98
CA LEU A 8 -2.62 -5.51 3.43
C LEU A 8 -1.86 -4.78 2.31
N PHE A 9 -1.18 -5.52 1.43
CA PHE A 9 -0.43 -4.97 0.30
C PHE A 9 -1.24 -4.89 -1.00
N TRP A 10 -2.49 -5.35 -1.01
CA TRP A 10 -3.39 -5.28 -2.17
C TRP A 10 -3.47 -3.88 -2.82
N PRO A 11 -3.62 -2.76 -2.08
CA PRO A 11 -3.71 -1.45 -2.71
C PRO A 11 -2.42 -1.06 -3.44
N GLY A 12 -1.25 -1.41 -2.88
CA GLY A 12 0.03 -1.23 -3.56
C GLY A 12 0.15 -2.08 -4.82
N ASN A 13 -0.26 -3.36 -4.75
CA ASN A 13 -0.25 -4.28 -5.89
C ASN A 13 -1.16 -3.80 -7.04
N ALA A 14 -2.34 -3.28 -6.71
CA ALA A 14 -3.30 -2.77 -7.70
C ALA A 14 -2.75 -1.56 -8.47
N ILE A 15 -2.01 -0.68 -7.79
CA ILE A 15 -1.37 0.50 -8.41
C ILE A 15 -0.19 0.07 -9.28
N CYS A 16 0.67 -0.83 -8.81
CA CYS A 16 1.75 -1.39 -9.63
C CYS A 16 1.22 -2.03 -10.92
N ARG A 17 0.15 -2.84 -10.84
CA ARG A 17 -0.50 -3.43 -12.02
C ARG A 17 -1.08 -2.39 -12.98
N LYS A 18 -1.69 -1.33 -12.47
CA LYS A 18 -2.18 -0.21 -13.31
C LYS A 18 -1.07 0.54 -14.02
N LEU A 19 0.13 0.57 -13.43
CA LEU A 19 1.32 1.18 -14.01
C LEU A 19 2.06 0.24 -14.98
N GLY A 20 1.56 -0.99 -15.19
CA GLY A 20 2.23 -1.99 -16.03
C GLY A 20 3.48 -2.59 -15.38
N ILE A 21 3.64 -2.44 -14.07
CA ILE A 21 4.79 -2.91 -13.29
C ILE A 21 4.41 -4.21 -12.60
N ASP A 22 5.26 -5.24 -12.74
CA ASP A 22 5.06 -6.52 -12.07
C ASP A 22 5.30 -6.38 -10.55
N PRO A 23 4.26 -6.54 -9.70
CA PRO A 23 4.36 -6.33 -8.26
C PRO A 23 5.09 -7.45 -7.52
N ASP A 24 5.25 -8.63 -8.13
CA ASP A 24 5.82 -9.82 -7.49
C ASP A 24 7.32 -10.00 -7.82
N GLY A 25 7.85 -9.23 -8.77
CA GLY A 25 9.28 -9.20 -9.14
C GLY A 25 10.11 -8.13 -8.41
N ASP A 26 11.05 -7.49 -9.11
CA ASP A 26 11.99 -6.48 -8.58
C ASP A 26 11.33 -5.20 -8.03
N ALA A 27 10.02 -5.03 -8.22
CA ALA A 27 9.27 -3.87 -7.74
C ALA A 27 8.81 -3.99 -6.27
N GLY A 28 9.36 -4.93 -5.49
CA GLY A 28 9.05 -5.10 -4.07
C GLY A 28 9.23 -3.82 -3.24
N LEU A 29 10.22 -2.98 -3.59
CA LEU A 29 10.42 -1.66 -2.98
C LEU A 29 9.28 -0.69 -3.32
N LEU A 30 8.88 -0.63 -4.60
CA LEU A 30 7.80 0.24 -5.06
C LEU A 30 6.47 -0.13 -4.40
N ARG A 31 6.18 -1.44 -4.32
CA ARG A 31 5.03 -2.00 -3.62
C ARG A 31 4.99 -1.55 -2.15
N TRP A 32 6.12 -1.63 -1.46
CA TRP A 32 6.24 -1.18 -0.06
C TRP A 32 6.09 0.34 0.08
N MET A 33 6.70 1.13 -0.81
CA MET A 33 6.59 2.60 -0.79
C MET A 33 5.16 3.08 -1.00
N LEU A 34 4.46 2.52 -1.99
CA LEU A 34 3.05 2.83 -2.25
C LEU A 34 2.16 2.48 -1.06
N ASN A 35 2.39 1.31 -0.48
CA ASN A 35 1.65 0.84 0.67
C ASN A 35 1.84 1.75 1.90
N SER A 36 3.09 2.10 2.22
CA SER A 36 3.42 3.02 3.30
C SER A 36 2.80 4.41 3.10
N LEU A 37 2.79 4.92 1.87
CA LEU A 37 2.17 6.21 1.55
C LEU A 37 0.65 6.19 1.78
N ILE A 38 -0.02 5.11 1.37
CA ILE A 38 -1.47 4.95 1.56
C ILE A 38 -1.80 4.86 3.05
N TYR A 39 -1.07 4.04 3.82
CA TYR A 39 -1.27 3.96 5.27
C TYR A 39 -0.98 5.27 5.97
N LEU A 40 0.02 6.03 5.52
CA LEU A 40 0.31 7.35 6.07
C LEU A 40 -0.88 8.30 5.89
N VAL A 41 -1.45 8.38 4.68
CA VAL A 41 -2.61 9.23 4.40
C VAL A 41 -3.84 8.79 5.21
N ILE A 42 -4.10 7.49 5.29
CA ILE A 42 -5.22 6.94 6.07
C ILE A 42 -5.05 7.26 7.56
N CYS A 43 -3.89 6.94 8.14
CA CYS A 43 -3.61 7.20 9.54
C CYS A 43 -3.67 8.69 9.88
N LEU A 44 -3.12 9.55 9.02
CA LEU A 44 -3.16 11.00 9.25
C LEU A 44 -4.59 11.53 9.16
N THR A 45 -5.38 11.04 8.21
CA THR A 45 -6.81 11.41 8.08
C THR A 45 -7.60 10.98 9.31
N ILE A 46 -7.39 9.75 9.79
CA ILE A 46 -8.03 9.24 11.01
C ILE A 46 -7.62 10.07 12.21
N LEU A 47 -6.31 10.30 12.40
CA LEU A 47 -5.77 11.07 13.52
C LEU A 47 -6.33 12.49 13.52
N TRP A 48 -6.38 13.14 12.36
CA TRP A 48 -6.98 14.46 12.21
C TRP A 48 -8.43 14.47 12.67
N LYS A 49 -9.25 13.50 12.24
CA LYS A 49 -10.66 13.39 12.65
C LYS A 49 -10.86 13.08 14.13
N VAL A 50 -9.88 12.45 14.78
CA VAL A 50 -9.93 12.12 16.21
C VAL A 50 -9.49 13.31 17.06
N VAL A 51 -8.49 14.06 16.60
CA VAL A 51 -7.86 15.15 17.36
C VAL A 51 -8.54 16.51 17.13
N VAL A 52 -9.08 16.75 15.93
CA VAL A 52 -9.70 18.02 15.49
C VAL A 52 -11.18 17.80 15.22
#